data_AF-A0A9E1RT10-F1
#
_entry.id   AF-A0A9E1RT10-F1
#
_cell.length_a   1.000
_cell.length_b   1.000
_cell.length_c   1.000
_cell.angle_alpha   90.00
_cell.angle_beta   90.00
_cell.angle_gamma   90.00
#
_symmetry.space_group_name_H-M   'P 1'
#
loop_
_entity.id
_entity.type
_entity.pdbx_description
1 polymer ?
#
loop_
_entity_poly.entity_id
_entity_poly.type
_entity_poly.pdbx_seq_one_letter_code
_entity_poly.pdbx_strand_id
1 'polypeptide(L)'
;TSNPSAFSNADPAALAAELVELLADEDVVAIVGYDKNGTYGHPDHKQVHHVSHAVAPALGSDWVLEATYHREYLALLPDADGTLDPDFAAGEAELSHYVEGHEWFEIKMKALMHHTSQVPDDVNTEDPPVERFKARFGTEWFITTPYNGSTNVDDLPVLAKLLEPKANWVSPL
;
A
#
# COMPACT_ATOMS: atom_id res chain seq x y z
N THR A 1 -10.09 18.91 2.91
CA THR A 1 -9.13 19.93 2.46
C THR A 1 -9.47 21.36 2.89
N SER A 2 -10.72 21.70 3.28
CA SER A 2 -11.08 23.09 3.65
C SER A 2 -10.47 23.60 4.98
N ASN A 3 -10.09 22.70 5.89
CA ASN A 3 -9.36 23.06 7.09
C ASN A 3 -7.88 23.35 6.73
N PRO A 4 -7.35 24.56 6.96
CA PRO A 4 -5.95 24.88 6.64
C PRO A 4 -4.93 23.98 7.33
N SER A 5 -5.27 23.41 8.49
CA SER A 5 -4.41 22.49 9.25
C SER A 5 -4.57 21.02 8.85
N ALA A 6 -5.36 20.70 7.82
CA ALA A 6 -5.47 19.33 7.33
C ALA A 6 -4.12 18.83 6.79
N PHE A 7 -3.80 17.56 7.04
CA PHE A 7 -2.57 16.94 6.57
C PHE A 7 -2.39 17.06 5.06
N SER A 8 -3.46 16.83 4.28
CA SER A 8 -3.49 17.03 2.82
C SER A 8 -3.05 18.41 2.31
N ASN A 9 -2.93 19.41 3.19
CA ASN A 9 -2.53 20.77 2.82
C ASN A 9 -1.11 21.13 3.28
N ALA A 10 -0.45 20.25 4.04
CA ALA A 10 0.89 20.49 4.56
C ALA A 10 1.96 20.40 3.45
N ASP A 11 3.05 21.15 3.62
CA ASP A 11 4.19 21.08 2.70
C ASP A 11 4.90 19.72 2.86
N PRO A 12 4.95 18.87 1.81
CA PRO A 12 5.63 17.58 1.89
C PRO A 12 7.10 17.69 2.31
N ALA A 13 7.80 18.77 1.92
CA ALA A 13 9.22 18.94 2.25
C ALA A 13 9.42 19.23 3.75
N ALA A 14 8.52 19.98 4.37
CA ALA A 14 8.54 20.23 5.81
C ALA A 14 8.28 18.94 6.60
N LEU A 15 7.26 18.17 6.18
CA LEU A 15 6.96 16.87 6.79
C LEU A 15 8.10 15.86 6.61
N ALA A 16 8.75 15.84 5.46
CA ALA A 16 9.92 15.01 5.22
C ALA A 16 11.07 15.37 6.18
N ALA A 17 11.32 16.66 6.42
CA ALA A 17 12.34 17.08 7.39
C ALA A 17 12.01 16.63 8.83
N GLU A 18 10.75 16.72 9.25
CA GLU A 18 10.30 16.21 10.55
C GLU A 18 10.48 14.69 10.66
N LEU A 19 10.16 13.95 9.60
CA LEU A 19 10.35 12.49 9.57
C LEU A 19 11.83 12.09 9.62
N VAL A 20 12.72 12.85 8.98
CA VAL A 20 14.18 12.62 9.07
C VAL A 20 14.68 12.81 10.49
N GLU A 21 14.21 13.84 11.20
CA GLU A 21 14.55 14.05 12.61
C GLU A 21 14.00 12.91 13.48
N LEU A 22 12.75 12.50 13.25
CA LEU A 22 12.10 11.44 14.01
C LEU A 22 12.77 10.07 13.83
N LEU A 23 13.28 9.78 12.62
CA LEU A 23 13.87 8.50 12.24
C LEU A 23 15.40 8.54 12.20
N ALA A 24 16.03 9.54 12.85
CA ALA A 24 17.47 9.75 12.77
C ALA A 24 18.32 8.56 13.26
N ASP A 25 17.77 7.73 14.15
CA ASP A 25 18.44 6.55 14.70
C ASP A 25 18.05 5.23 13.98
N GLU A 26 17.22 5.30 12.95
CA GLU A 26 16.70 4.14 12.21
C GLU A 26 17.39 3.97 10.85
N ASP A 27 17.65 2.72 10.45
CA ASP A 27 18.16 2.39 9.12
C ASP A 27 16.99 2.01 8.19
N VAL A 28 16.45 3.01 7.47
CA VAL A 28 15.23 2.87 6.67
C VAL A 28 15.57 2.40 5.26
N VAL A 29 15.72 1.09 5.07
CA VAL A 29 16.05 0.51 3.74
C VAL A 29 14.90 0.56 2.73
N ALA A 30 13.64 0.66 3.18
CA ALA A 30 12.48 0.81 2.31
C ALA A 30 11.34 1.57 3.01
N ILE A 31 10.52 2.27 2.23
CA ILE A 31 9.32 2.99 2.68
C ILE A 31 8.11 2.40 2.00
N VAL A 32 7.09 2.01 2.77
CA VAL A 32 5.79 1.61 2.21
C VAL A 32 4.83 2.79 2.26
N GLY A 33 4.23 3.15 1.12
CA GLY A 33 3.31 4.27 0.97
C GLY A 33 2.13 3.93 0.05
N TYR A 34 1.42 4.94 -0.42
CA TYR A 34 0.39 4.78 -1.46
C TYR A 34 0.94 5.15 -2.83
N ASP A 35 0.27 4.67 -3.87
CA ASP A 35 0.51 5.15 -5.23
C ASP A 35 0.15 6.65 -5.41
N LYS A 36 0.53 7.21 -6.56
CA LYS A 36 0.23 8.60 -6.94
C LYS A 36 -1.26 8.97 -6.87
N ASN A 37 -2.16 7.99 -6.97
CA ASN A 37 -3.59 8.20 -6.89
C ASN A 37 -4.11 8.15 -5.45
N GLY A 38 -3.28 7.72 -4.49
CA GLY A 38 -3.68 7.51 -3.10
C GLY A 38 -4.66 6.35 -2.96
N THR A 39 -4.56 5.33 -3.82
CA THR A 39 -5.58 4.28 -4.02
C THR A 39 -6.94 4.90 -4.40
N TYR A 40 -7.94 4.85 -3.53
CA TYR A 40 -9.30 5.37 -3.78
C TYR A 40 -9.43 6.91 -3.81
N GLY A 41 -8.33 7.63 -4.03
CA GLY A 41 -8.36 9.08 -4.25
C GLY A 41 -8.38 9.93 -2.99
N HIS A 42 -8.20 9.36 -1.79
CA HIS A 42 -8.25 10.14 -0.55
C HIS A 42 -7.14 11.20 -0.52
N PRO A 43 -7.44 12.48 -0.22
CA PRO A 43 -6.44 13.55 -0.23
C PRO A 43 -5.23 13.27 0.68
N ASP A 44 -5.46 12.70 1.86
CA ASP A 44 -4.36 12.35 2.77
C ASP A 44 -3.50 11.20 2.23
N HIS A 45 -4.06 10.26 1.46
CA HIS A 45 -3.26 9.19 0.85
C HIS A 45 -2.35 9.72 -0.24
N LYS A 46 -2.85 10.64 -1.08
CA LYS A 46 -2.03 11.35 -2.07
C LYS A 46 -0.92 12.15 -1.40
N GLN A 47 -1.22 12.77 -0.25
CA GLN A 47 -0.21 13.48 0.53
C GLN A 47 0.86 12.52 1.11
N VAL A 48 0.46 11.34 1.62
CA VAL A 48 1.43 10.31 2.04
C VAL A 48 2.33 9.91 0.88
N HIS A 49 1.80 9.70 -0.34
CA HIS A 49 2.62 9.44 -1.53
C HIS A 49 3.67 10.54 -1.73
N HIS A 50 3.27 11.81 -1.71
CA HIS A 50 4.22 12.94 -1.86
C HIS A 50 5.28 12.97 -0.76
N VAL A 51 4.89 12.74 0.49
CA VAL A 51 5.82 12.72 1.63
C VAL A 51 6.79 11.54 1.55
N SER A 52 6.33 10.35 1.19
CA SER A 52 7.17 9.16 1.02
C SER A 52 8.29 9.40 -0.01
N HIS A 53 7.95 9.98 -1.17
CA HIS A 53 8.96 10.31 -2.18
C HIS A 53 9.86 11.49 -1.78
N ALA A 54 9.36 12.46 -1.01
CA ALA A 54 10.15 13.58 -0.52
C ALA A 54 11.17 13.17 0.53
N VAL A 55 10.81 12.22 1.40
CA VAL A 55 11.66 11.78 2.52
C VAL A 55 12.67 10.70 2.12
N ALA A 56 12.37 9.87 1.11
CA ALA A 56 13.21 8.74 0.70
C ALA A 56 14.69 9.12 0.46
N PRO A 57 15.04 10.19 -0.28
CA PRO A 57 16.44 10.56 -0.48
C PRO A 57 17.15 10.99 0.81
N ALA A 58 16.43 11.63 1.72
CA ALA A 58 17.00 12.18 2.95
C ALA A 58 17.25 11.10 4.01
N LEU A 59 16.42 10.05 4.03
CA LEU A 59 16.62 8.85 4.86
C LEU A 59 17.66 7.90 4.25
N GLY A 60 18.14 8.15 3.04
CA GLY A 60 19.01 7.20 2.34
C GLY A 60 18.31 5.88 1.99
N SER A 61 16.98 5.91 1.90
CA SER A 61 16.19 4.70 1.62
C SER A 61 16.44 4.20 0.20
N ASP A 62 16.52 2.88 0.04
CA ASP A 62 16.79 2.26 -1.25
C ASP A 62 15.53 2.15 -2.11
N TRP A 63 14.34 2.11 -1.49
CA TRP A 63 13.08 1.84 -2.19
C TRP A 63 11.88 2.57 -1.58
N VAL A 64 10.97 2.99 -2.45
CA VAL A 64 9.58 3.28 -2.07
C VAL A 64 8.68 2.21 -2.70
N LEU A 65 7.89 1.55 -1.87
CA LEU A 65 6.90 0.52 -2.23
C LEU A 65 5.51 1.13 -2.11
N GLU A 66 4.89 1.40 -3.24
CA GLU A 66 3.59 2.06 -3.34
C GLU A 66 2.50 0.99 -3.36
N ALA A 67 1.81 0.80 -2.23
CA ALA A 67 0.69 -0.12 -2.11
C ALA A 67 -0.52 0.37 -2.90
N THR A 68 -1.11 -0.53 -3.66
CA THR A 68 -2.28 -0.25 -4.51
C THR A 68 -3.11 -1.52 -4.77
N TYR A 69 -4.16 -1.37 -5.57
CA TYR A 69 -4.97 -2.47 -6.08
C TYR A 69 -4.67 -2.73 -7.55
N HIS A 70 -4.95 -3.95 -8.00
CA HIS A 70 -4.92 -4.32 -9.40
C HIS A 70 -6.27 -4.03 -10.06
N ARG A 71 -6.36 -2.96 -10.86
CA ARG A 71 -7.62 -2.46 -11.42
C ARG A 71 -8.36 -3.49 -12.27
N GLU A 72 -7.65 -4.13 -13.20
CA GLU A 72 -8.24 -5.10 -14.12
C GLU A 72 -8.73 -6.35 -13.37
N TYR A 73 -8.02 -6.80 -12.35
CA TYR A 73 -8.46 -7.88 -11.48
C TYR A 73 -9.72 -7.49 -10.68
N LEU A 74 -9.75 -6.30 -10.06
CA LEU A 74 -10.93 -5.83 -9.33
C LEU A 74 -12.17 -5.76 -10.21
N ALA A 75 -12.01 -5.42 -11.50
CA ALA A 75 -13.10 -5.37 -12.47
C ALA A 75 -13.66 -6.76 -12.85
N LEU A 76 -12.95 -7.84 -12.54
CA LEU A 76 -13.38 -9.23 -12.78
C LEU A 76 -14.07 -9.87 -11.58
N LEU A 77 -14.05 -9.22 -10.41
CA LEU A 77 -14.67 -9.77 -9.21
C LEU A 77 -16.21 -9.89 -9.39
N PRO A 78 -16.86 -10.91 -8.79
CA PRO A 78 -18.30 -11.11 -8.95
C PRO A 78 -19.18 -9.95 -8.49
N ASP A 79 -18.69 -9.13 -7.56
CA ASP A 79 -19.35 -7.95 -7.02
C ASP A 79 -18.97 -6.65 -7.72
N ALA A 80 -18.18 -6.71 -8.80
CA ALA A 80 -17.88 -5.55 -9.63
C ALA A 80 -19.14 -5.10 -10.40
N ASP A 81 -19.47 -3.81 -10.29
CA ASP A 81 -20.61 -3.20 -10.98
C ASP A 81 -20.20 -2.41 -12.24
N GLY A 82 -18.91 -2.43 -12.58
CA GLY A 82 -18.33 -1.69 -13.70
C GLY A 82 -18.18 -0.19 -13.47
N THR A 83 -18.41 0.30 -12.25
CA THR A 83 -18.33 1.74 -11.92
C THR A 83 -17.04 2.13 -11.21
N LEU A 84 -16.08 1.20 -11.07
CA LEU A 84 -14.79 1.46 -10.45
C LEU A 84 -14.09 2.62 -11.15
N ASP A 85 -13.80 3.68 -10.39
CA ASP A 85 -13.03 4.82 -10.87
C ASP A 85 -11.65 4.32 -11.37
N PRO A 86 -11.24 4.66 -12.61
CA PRO A 86 -9.93 4.28 -13.13
C PRO A 86 -8.75 4.71 -12.24
N ASP A 87 -8.93 5.74 -11.42
CA ASP A 87 -7.92 6.24 -10.49
C ASP A 87 -7.92 5.47 -9.15
N PHE A 88 -8.91 4.62 -8.86
CA PHE A 88 -9.01 3.86 -7.61
C PHE A 88 -7.86 2.86 -7.40
N ALA A 89 -7.29 2.37 -8.50
CA ALA A 89 -6.36 1.25 -8.55
C ALA A 89 -5.37 1.45 -9.71
N ALA A 90 -4.16 0.92 -9.56
CA ALA A 90 -3.18 0.92 -10.63
C ALA A 90 -3.54 -0.06 -11.75
N GLY A 91 -3.15 0.28 -12.98
CA GLY A 91 -3.28 -0.63 -14.11
C GLY A 91 -2.25 -1.75 -14.05
N GLU A 92 -2.57 -2.90 -14.65
CA GLU A 92 -1.71 -4.08 -14.70
C GLU A 92 -0.25 -3.79 -15.07
N ALA A 93 -0.04 -2.91 -16.06
CA ALA A 93 1.28 -2.56 -16.57
C ALA A 93 2.11 -1.68 -15.62
N GLU A 94 1.48 -1.07 -14.61
CA GLU A 94 2.17 -0.25 -13.61
C GLU A 94 2.64 -1.10 -12.42
N LEU A 95 1.97 -2.22 -12.14
CA LEU A 95 2.30 -3.11 -11.02
C LEU A 95 3.62 -3.83 -11.25
N SER A 96 4.50 -3.79 -10.25
CA SER A 96 5.78 -4.48 -10.31
C SER A 96 5.83 -5.70 -9.40
N HIS A 97 5.20 -5.67 -8.24
CA HIS A 97 5.29 -6.74 -7.24
C HIS A 97 3.96 -7.01 -6.53
N TYR A 98 3.91 -8.12 -5.81
CA TYR A 98 2.79 -8.49 -4.95
C TYR A 98 3.27 -9.21 -3.69
N VAL A 99 2.41 -9.22 -2.68
CA VAL A 99 2.51 -10.08 -1.49
C VAL A 99 1.22 -10.88 -1.40
N GLU A 100 1.35 -12.19 -1.22
CA GLU A 100 0.21 -13.09 -1.05
C GLU A 100 0.59 -14.22 -0.09
N GLY A 101 -0.36 -14.63 0.75
CA GLY A 101 -0.16 -15.79 1.62
C GLY A 101 -1.29 -15.95 2.62
N HIS A 102 -1.78 -17.17 2.77
CA HIS A 102 -2.92 -17.46 3.66
C HIS A 102 -2.62 -17.11 5.13
N GLU A 103 -1.43 -17.45 5.62
CA GLU A 103 -1.00 -17.15 6.99
C GLU A 103 -0.96 -15.63 7.26
N TRP A 104 -0.39 -14.85 6.34
CA TRP A 104 -0.33 -13.40 6.43
C TRP A 104 -1.71 -12.76 6.39
N PHE A 105 -2.59 -13.29 5.53
CA PHE A 105 -3.96 -12.81 5.43
C PHE A 105 -4.76 -13.06 6.70
N GLU A 106 -4.59 -14.21 7.36
CA GLU A 106 -5.23 -14.47 8.66
C GLU A 106 -4.74 -13.50 9.74
N ILE A 107 -3.44 -13.18 9.77
CA ILE A 107 -2.88 -12.20 10.71
C ILE A 107 -3.45 -10.80 10.41
N LYS A 108 -3.51 -10.39 9.14
CA LYS A 108 -4.12 -9.13 8.70
C LYS A 108 -5.57 -9.01 9.12
N MET A 109 -6.36 -10.08 8.95
CA MET A 109 -7.77 -10.08 9.35
C MET A 109 -7.91 -9.93 10.87
N LYS A 110 -7.11 -10.64 11.68
CA LYS A 110 -7.10 -10.49 13.14
C LYS A 110 -6.73 -9.06 13.56
N ALA A 111 -5.71 -8.46 12.93
CA ALA A 111 -5.32 -7.08 13.19
C ALA A 111 -6.45 -6.09 12.84
N LEU A 112 -7.09 -6.26 11.68
CA LEU A 112 -8.20 -5.41 11.23
C LEU A 112 -9.37 -5.40 12.23
N MET A 113 -9.67 -6.55 12.85
CA MET A 113 -10.77 -6.66 13.83
C MET A 113 -10.55 -5.84 15.11
N HIS A 114 -9.33 -5.37 15.37
CA HIS A 114 -9.07 -4.43 16.47
C HIS A 114 -9.48 -2.98 16.15
N HIS A 115 -9.74 -2.63 14.88
CA HIS A 115 -10.19 -1.31 14.47
C HIS A 115 -11.71 -1.18 14.56
N THR A 116 -12.28 -1.48 15.73
CA THR A 116 -13.75 -1.65 15.93
C THR A 116 -14.58 -0.44 15.52
N SER A 117 -14.04 0.78 15.59
CA SER A 117 -14.76 1.99 15.12
C SER A 117 -14.79 2.17 13.59
N GLN A 118 -13.99 1.40 12.86
CA GLN A 118 -13.83 1.48 11.40
C GLN A 118 -14.39 0.26 10.67
N VAL A 119 -14.76 -0.79 11.41
CA VAL A 119 -15.39 -1.99 10.89
C VAL A 119 -16.90 -1.88 11.14
N PRO A 120 -17.77 -2.30 10.18
CA PRO A 120 -19.21 -2.32 10.41
C PRO A 120 -19.61 -3.13 11.65
N ASP A 121 -20.61 -2.64 12.39
CA ASP A 121 -21.06 -3.26 13.65
C ASP A 121 -21.57 -4.70 13.50
N ASP A 122 -21.93 -5.12 12.28
CA ASP A 122 -22.46 -6.45 11.97
C ASP A 122 -21.36 -7.49 11.65
N VAL A 123 -20.09 -7.10 11.64
CA VAL A 123 -18.96 -8.01 11.45
C VAL A 123 -18.65 -8.72 12.77
N ASN A 124 -18.64 -10.06 12.74
CA ASN A 124 -18.14 -10.85 13.86
C ASN A 124 -16.60 -10.71 13.94
N THR A 125 -16.12 -9.96 14.92
CA THR A 125 -14.69 -9.73 15.13
C THR A 125 -13.95 -10.93 15.72
N GLU A 126 -14.67 -11.88 16.34
CA GLU A 126 -14.08 -13.11 16.90
C GLU A 126 -13.93 -14.22 15.84
N ASP A 127 -14.79 -14.21 14.82
CA ASP A 127 -14.76 -15.13 13.69
C ASP A 127 -15.03 -14.34 12.38
N PRO A 128 -14.02 -13.60 11.89
CA PRO A 128 -14.20 -12.76 10.71
C PRO A 128 -14.42 -13.64 9.47
N PRO A 129 -15.24 -13.22 8.49
CA PRO A 129 -15.51 -14.02 7.30
C PRO A 129 -14.34 -13.96 6.31
N VAL A 130 -13.21 -14.61 6.66
CA VAL A 130 -11.93 -14.60 5.95
C VAL A 130 -12.11 -14.86 4.45
N GLU A 131 -12.78 -15.95 4.08
CA GLU A 131 -12.95 -16.34 2.67
C GLU A 131 -13.75 -15.31 1.85
N ARG A 132 -14.68 -14.58 2.49
CA ARG A 132 -15.41 -13.48 1.81
C ARG A 132 -14.48 -12.33 1.44
N PHE A 133 -13.49 -12.03 2.28
CA PHE A 133 -12.57 -10.91 2.08
C PHE A 133 -11.35 -11.28 1.24
N LYS A 134 -11.00 -12.57 1.19
CA LYS A 134 -9.80 -13.09 0.54
C LYS A 134 -9.68 -12.68 -0.93
N ALA A 135 -10.77 -12.74 -1.70
CA ALA A 135 -10.73 -12.38 -3.11
C ALA A 135 -10.30 -10.92 -3.36
N ARG A 136 -10.60 -9.99 -2.44
CA ARG A 136 -10.27 -8.57 -2.60
C ARG A 136 -9.03 -8.12 -1.85
N PHE A 137 -8.71 -8.79 -0.73
CA PHE A 137 -7.70 -8.33 0.24
C PHE A 137 -6.61 -9.37 0.55
N GLY A 138 -6.70 -10.57 -0.05
CA GLY A 138 -5.75 -11.67 0.14
C GLY A 138 -4.42 -11.49 -0.60
N THR A 139 -4.45 -10.68 -1.66
CA THR A 139 -3.26 -10.23 -2.39
C THR A 139 -3.09 -8.73 -2.16
N GLU A 140 -1.85 -8.30 -1.94
CA GLU A 140 -1.46 -6.89 -1.89
C GLU A 140 -0.53 -6.60 -3.06
N TRP A 141 -0.79 -5.54 -3.84
CA TRP A 141 0.01 -5.21 -5.01
C TRP A 141 0.80 -3.93 -4.79
N PHE A 142 1.96 -3.86 -5.44
CA PHE A 142 2.92 -2.79 -5.24
C PHE A 142 3.48 -2.28 -6.57
N ILE A 143 3.75 -0.98 -6.60
CA ILE A 143 4.66 -0.33 -7.56
C ILE A 143 5.95 -0.03 -6.79
N THR A 144 7.10 -0.36 -7.36
CA THR A 144 8.40 -0.23 -6.68
C THR A 144 9.24 0.82 -7.37
N THR A 145 9.54 1.90 -6.66
CA THR A 145 10.35 3.01 -7.17
C THR A 145 11.76 2.94 -6.55
N PRO A 146 12.83 2.82 -7.36
CA PRO A 146 14.19 2.75 -6.87
C PRO A 146 14.71 4.12 -6.41
N TYR A 147 15.48 4.10 -5.33
CA TYR A 147 16.25 5.20 -4.80
C TYR A 147 17.68 4.75 -4.50
N ASN A 148 18.56 5.70 -4.15
CA ASN A 148 19.94 5.43 -3.73
C ASN A 148 20.78 4.57 -4.71
N GLY A 149 20.43 4.56 -6.00
CA GLY A 149 21.12 3.75 -7.02
C GLY A 149 20.73 2.27 -7.03
N SER A 150 19.71 1.88 -6.27
CA SER A 150 19.14 0.53 -6.30
C SER A 150 18.52 0.20 -7.65
N THR A 151 18.61 -1.08 -8.04
CA THR A 151 18.19 -1.54 -9.37
C THR A 151 17.28 -2.76 -9.33
N ASN A 152 17.33 -3.57 -8.27
CA ASN A 152 16.50 -4.75 -8.10
C ASN A 152 15.97 -4.84 -6.66
N VAL A 153 14.66 -4.73 -6.48
CA VAL A 153 14.03 -4.76 -5.15
C VAL A 153 14.07 -6.16 -4.54
N ASP A 154 14.15 -7.21 -5.38
CA ASP A 154 14.25 -8.60 -4.95
C ASP A 154 15.55 -8.88 -4.16
N ASP A 155 16.54 -8.01 -4.27
CA ASP A 155 17.80 -8.11 -3.54
C ASP A 155 17.69 -7.61 -2.09
N LEU A 156 16.55 -6.99 -1.68
CA LEU A 156 16.31 -6.55 -0.31
C LEU A 156 16.11 -7.75 0.63
N PRO A 157 17.05 -8.05 1.55
CA PRO A 157 16.97 -9.27 2.37
C PRO A 157 15.75 -9.30 3.30
N VAL A 158 15.28 -8.14 3.76
CA VAL A 158 14.13 -8.02 4.68
C VAL A 158 12.81 -8.38 4.01
N LEU A 159 12.73 -8.29 2.67
CA LEU A 159 11.54 -8.63 1.88
C LEU A 159 11.69 -9.96 1.15
N ALA A 160 12.84 -10.63 1.30
CA ALA A 160 13.12 -11.87 0.62
C ALA A 160 12.06 -12.93 0.95
N LYS A 161 11.47 -13.52 -0.10
CA LYS A 161 10.38 -14.52 -0.03
C LYS A 161 9.04 -13.98 0.48
N LEU A 162 8.90 -12.67 0.65
CA LEU A 162 7.64 -12.01 0.96
C LEU A 162 7.12 -11.24 -0.25
N LEU A 163 7.95 -10.35 -0.79
CA LEU A 163 7.64 -9.56 -1.98
C LEU A 163 8.04 -10.35 -3.22
N GLU A 164 7.08 -10.62 -4.10
CA GLU A 164 7.29 -11.39 -5.32
C GLU A 164 7.02 -10.54 -6.58
N PRO A 165 7.76 -10.77 -7.69
CA PRO A 165 7.49 -10.09 -8.95
C PRO A 165 6.07 -10.34 -9.45
N LYS A 166 5.36 -9.29 -9.90
CA LYS A 166 3.99 -9.40 -10.45
C LYS A 166 3.89 -10.39 -11.61
N ALA A 167 4.97 -10.62 -12.35
CA ALA A 167 5.03 -11.60 -13.42
C ALA A 167 4.76 -13.06 -12.95
N ASN A 168 4.98 -13.36 -11.67
CA ASN A 168 4.71 -14.67 -11.08
C ASN A 168 3.29 -14.78 -10.51
N TRP A 169 2.58 -13.66 -10.35
CA TRP A 169 1.24 -13.66 -9.79
C TRP A 169 0.24 -14.31 -10.74
N VAL A 170 -0.57 -15.22 -10.20
CA VAL A 170 -1.66 -15.87 -10.91
C VAL A 170 -2.97 -15.47 -10.25
N SER A 171 -3.90 -14.96 -11.05
CA SER A 171 -5.24 -14.61 -10.58
C SER A 171 -5.90 -15.80 -9.87
N PRO A 172 -6.52 -15.60 -8.69
CA PRO A 172 -7.31 -16.63 -8.02
C PRO A 172 -8.71 -16.83 -8.63
N LEU A 173 -9.12 -15.96 -9.56
CA LEU A 173 -10.34 -16.09 -10.37
C LEU A 173 -10.14 -17.01 -11.57
#